data_AF-A0A0R2LK79-F1
#
_entry.id   AF-A0A0R2LK79-F1
#
_cell.length_a   1.000
_cell.length_b   1.000
_cell.length_c   1.000
_cell.angle_alpha   90.00
_cell.angle_beta   90.00
_cell.angle_gamma   90.00
#
_symmetry.space_group_name_H-M   'P 1'
#
loop_
_entity.id
_entity.type
_entity.pdbx_description
1 polymer ?
#
loop_
_entity_poly.entity_id
_entity_poly.type
_entity_poly.pdbx_seq_one_letter_code
_entity_poly.pdbx_strand_id
1 'polypeptide(L)'
;MYMKNLGTVLKELRKEKDFTQKELAQGICAQSMLSAIENDVYVPNANLLINLANKLTVNLNEISLAANYKIGTDNDFNQTVDKLCNEHKYIDLLHFLQQSQITADLKTATQLQNYYYYLGVAQLQTHAMDDALQSLRMSLAEINHLHLDTISRLAYLAIGYINALQNNRTAAVDNIDLAFRNWNDYSYEENQNILYYLAALIYFKLNDYQNSTAYLVDGIGFIAKHDSHYMLANCYFLMARLAQEAHQDDERLEAHRRKDLFTELYDEQIFEDF
;
A
#
# COMPACT_ATOMS: atom_id res chain seq x y z
N MET A 1 15.24 26.45 -15.78
CA MET A 1 15.41 25.36 -14.81
C MET A 1 15.94 24.18 -15.60
N TYR A 2 17.17 23.71 -15.35
CA TYR A 2 17.78 22.63 -16.14
C TYR A 2 17.06 21.31 -15.87
N MET A 3 16.58 20.66 -16.93
CA MET A 3 15.96 19.33 -16.88
C MET A 3 17.03 18.33 -16.42
N LYS A 4 16.81 17.63 -15.29
CA LYS A 4 17.75 16.62 -14.79
C LYS A 4 17.70 15.39 -15.71
N ASN A 5 18.87 14.87 -16.09
CA ASN A 5 18.96 13.64 -16.88
C ASN A 5 18.67 12.40 -16.02
N LEU A 6 18.14 11.35 -16.65
CA LEU A 6 17.74 10.09 -16.03
C LEU A 6 18.85 9.46 -15.15
N GLY A 7 20.10 9.46 -15.63
CA GLY A 7 21.23 8.90 -14.89
C GLY A 7 21.53 9.67 -13.61
N THR A 8 21.40 11.00 -13.65
CA THR A 8 21.60 11.85 -12.48
C THR A 8 20.51 11.61 -11.43
N VAL A 9 19.25 11.47 -11.84
CA VAL A 9 18.13 11.16 -10.95
C VAL A 9 18.32 9.79 -10.28
N LEU A 10 18.71 8.76 -11.05
CA LEU A 10 18.96 7.42 -10.52
C LEU A 10 20.09 7.40 -9.46
N LYS A 11 21.13 8.20 -9.68
CA LYS A 11 22.27 8.35 -8.77
C LYS A 11 21.91 9.06 -7.47
N GLU A 12 21.06 10.08 -7.56
CA GLU A 12 20.54 10.80 -6.39
C GLU A 12 19.70 9.85 -5.53
N LEU A 13 18.72 9.15 -6.12
CA LEU A 13 17.86 8.20 -5.43
C LEU A 13 18.64 7.05 -4.78
N ARG A 14 19.65 6.50 -5.47
CA ARG A 14 20.52 5.47 -4.88
C ARG A 14 21.23 5.95 -3.62
N LYS A 15 21.74 7.18 -3.65
CA LYS A 15 22.45 7.77 -2.51
C LYS A 15 21.50 8.12 -1.36
N GLU A 16 20.30 8.57 -1.67
CA GLU A 16 19.26 8.83 -0.67
C GLU A 16 18.84 7.58 0.10
N LYS A 17 18.83 6.42 -0.58
CA LYS A 17 18.55 5.11 0.00
C LYS A 17 19.79 4.37 0.54
N ASP A 18 20.92 5.07 0.70
CA ASP A 18 22.20 4.53 1.20
C ASP A 18 22.77 3.29 0.47
N PHE A 19 22.36 3.03 -0.76
CA PHE A 19 22.88 1.91 -1.54
C PHE A 19 24.23 2.25 -2.18
N THR A 20 25.17 1.31 -2.15
CA THR A 20 26.31 1.30 -3.06
C THR A 20 25.86 0.89 -4.48
N GLN A 21 26.62 1.29 -5.50
CA GLN A 21 26.34 0.83 -6.87
C GLN A 21 26.38 -0.71 -6.99
N LYS A 22 27.19 -1.38 -6.17
CA LYS A 22 27.28 -2.84 -6.16
C LYS A 22 26.00 -3.47 -5.63
N GLU A 23 25.45 -2.92 -4.55
CA GLU A 23 24.21 -3.41 -3.93
C GLU A 23 23.02 -3.17 -4.85
N LEU A 24 22.87 -1.97 -5.43
CA LEU A 24 21.77 -1.72 -6.35
C LEU A 24 21.87 -2.58 -7.62
N ALA A 25 23.07 -2.80 -8.16
CA ALA A 25 23.22 -3.60 -9.38
C ALA A 25 23.02 -5.11 -9.15
N GLN A 26 23.17 -5.61 -7.92
CA GLN A 26 23.15 -7.05 -7.62
C GLN A 26 21.84 -7.72 -8.07
N GLY A 27 21.95 -8.77 -8.89
CA GLY A 27 20.80 -9.49 -9.44
C GLY A 27 20.08 -8.79 -10.60
N ILE A 28 20.54 -7.61 -11.01
CA ILE A 28 19.92 -6.80 -12.08
C ILE A 28 20.88 -6.56 -13.23
N CYS A 29 22.09 -6.05 -12.96
CA CYS A 29 23.11 -5.78 -13.96
C CYS A 29 24.52 -5.77 -13.37
N ALA A 30 25.54 -5.54 -14.19
CA ALA A 30 26.89 -5.30 -13.70
C ALA A 30 27.00 -3.91 -13.03
N GLN A 31 27.75 -3.79 -11.94
CA GLN A 31 27.99 -2.50 -11.27
C GLN A 31 28.59 -1.44 -12.21
N SER A 32 29.45 -1.85 -13.16
CA SER A 32 29.99 -0.97 -14.20
C SER A 32 28.92 -0.43 -15.14
N MET A 33 27.89 -1.23 -15.45
CA MET A 33 26.76 -0.82 -16.28
C MET A 33 25.88 0.20 -15.55
N LEU A 34 25.57 -0.03 -14.27
CA LEU A 34 24.88 0.97 -13.43
C LEU A 34 25.66 2.29 -13.35
N SER A 35 26.99 2.22 -13.18
CA SER A 35 27.83 3.43 -13.18
C SER A 35 27.79 4.17 -14.52
N ALA A 36 27.75 3.46 -15.65
CA ALA A 36 27.60 4.09 -16.97
C ALA A 36 26.23 4.77 -17.14
N ILE A 37 25.16 4.19 -16.58
CA ILE A 37 23.82 4.81 -16.56
C ILE A 37 23.83 6.08 -15.73
N GLU A 38 24.37 6.03 -14.51
CA GLU A 38 24.40 7.16 -13.57
C GLU A 38 25.21 8.37 -14.04
N ASN A 39 26.07 8.18 -15.02
CA ASN A 39 26.88 9.25 -15.63
C ASN A 39 26.44 9.55 -17.07
N ASP A 40 25.23 9.13 -17.46
CA ASP A 40 24.62 9.35 -18.78
C ASP A 40 25.45 8.82 -19.97
N VAL A 41 26.34 7.85 -19.73
CA VAL A 41 27.17 7.20 -20.75
C VAL A 41 26.39 6.08 -21.46
N TYR A 42 25.40 5.50 -20.78
CA TYR A 42 24.61 4.39 -21.29
C TYR A 42 23.12 4.60 -20.98
N VAL A 43 22.29 4.52 -22.01
CA VAL A 43 20.82 4.59 -21.85
C VAL A 43 20.30 3.17 -21.60
N PRO A 44 19.71 2.88 -20.42
CA PRO A 44 19.19 1.55 -20.13
C PRO A 44 17.95 1.26 -20.98
N ASN A 45 17.69 -0.01 -21.24
CA ASN A 45 16.38 -0.43 -21.75
C ASN A 45 15.32 -0.37 -20.64
N ALA A 46 14.05 -0.40 -21.02
CA ALA A 46 12.93 -0.28 -20.09
C ALA A 46 12.97 -1.32 -18.95
N ASN A 47 13.27 -2.58 -19.26
CA ASN A 47 13.31 -3.66 -18.26
C ASN A 47 14.41 -3.43 -17.21
N LEU A 48 15.59 -2.98 -17.65
CA LEU A 48 16.70 -2.67 -16.75
C LEU A 48 16.35 -1.47 -15.85
N LEU A 49 15.70 -0.44 -16.41
CA LEU A 49 15.25 0.72 -15.63
C LEU A 49 14.18 0.33 -14.60
N ILE A 50 13.21 -0.50 -14.99
CA ILE A 50 12.15 -1.01 -14.09
C ILE A 50 12.76 -1.82 -12.95
N ASN A 51 13.71 -2.71 -13.23
CA ASN A 51 14.33 -3.53 -12.19
C ASN A 51 15.18 -2.68 -11.22
N LEU A 52 15.90 -1.69 -11.73
CA LEU A 52 16.68 -0.75 -10.90
C LEU A 52 15.76 0.14 -10.06
N ALA A 53 14.66 0.64 -10.64
CA ALA A 53 13.63 1.38 -9.92
C ALA A 53 13.01 0.51 -8.83
N ASN A 54 12.50 -0.68 -9.17
CA ASN A 54 11.90 -1.63 -8.23
C ASN A 54 12.83 -1.97 -7.06
N LYS A 55 14.16 -1.96 -7.26
CA LYS A 55 15.14 -2.22 -6.20
C LYS A 55 15.47 -0.98 -5.36
N LEU A 56 15.48 0.20 -5.97
CA LEU A 56 15.55 1.49 -5.28
C LEU A 56 14.30 1.79 -4.45
N THR A 57 13.16 1.20 -4.84
CA THR A 57 11.89 1.30 -4.14
C THR A 57 11.70 0.24 -3.07
N VAL A 58 12.66 -0.70 -2.87
CA VAL A 58 12.64 -1.64 -1.71
C VAL A 58 13.00 -0.89 -0.44
N ASN A 59 12.08 -0.05 0.02
CA ASN A 59 11.10 -0.39 1.03
C ASN A 59 10.36 0.92 1.26
N LEU A 60 9.04 0.92 1.04
CA LEU A 60 8.02 1.80 1.64
C LEU A 60 6.67 1.49 0.97
N ASN A 61 6.18 0.26 1.13
CA ASN A 61 4.75 0.04 0.94
C ASN A 61 4.06 0.20 2.25
N GLU A 62 3.47 1.36 2.50
CA GLU A 62 2.48 1.40 3.53
C GLU A 62 1.34 2.31 3.16
N ILE A 63 0.17 1.69 2.95
CA ILE A 63 -1.09 2.41 2.95
C ILE A 63 -1.26 3.00 4.34
N SER A 64 -0.97 4.28 4.50
CA SER A 64 -1.39 5.03 5.68
C SER A 64 -2.91 5.20 5.63
N LEU A 65 -3.55 5.41 6.77
CA LEU A 65 -4.96 5.81 6.80
C LEU A 65 -5.04 7.34 6.64
N ALA A 66 -6.11 7.85 6.03
CA ALA A 66 -6.43 9.27 6.05
C ALA A 66 -6.65 9.77 7.50
N ALA A 67 -7.27 8.94 8.33
CA ALA A 67 -7.34 9.14 9.77
C ALA A 67 -7.13 7.82 10.51
N ASN A 68 -6.24 7.81 11.49
CA ASN A 68 -6.01 6.63 12.32
C ASN A 68 -7.12 6.43 13.35
N TYR A 69 -7.34 5.16 13.73
CA TYR A 69 -8.35 4.78 14.70
C TYR A 69 -7.72 4.56 16.08
N LYS A 70 -8.33 5.15 17.11
CA LYS A 70 -7.83 5.05 18.48
C LYS A 70 -7.90 3.62 19.00
N ILE A 71 -6.79 3.12 19.53
CA ILE A 71 -6.71 1.82 20.19
C ILE A 71 -7.06 1.93 21.68
N GLY A 72 -6.74 3.04 22.33
CA GLY A 72 -6.89 3.20 23.78
C GLY A 72 -7.54 4.52 24.19
N THR A 73 -7.78 4.69 25.49
CA THR A 73 -8.15 6.01 26.05
C THR A 73 -6.94 6.90 26.31
N ASP A 74 -5.74 6.31 26.36
CA ASP A 74 -4.48 7.03 26.52
C ASP A 74 -4.14 7.77 25.21
N ASN A 75 -4.03 9.08 25.31
CA ASN A 75 -3.76 9.94 24.16
C ASN A 75 -2.30 9.81 23.68
N ASP A 76 -1.34 9.64 24.59
CA ASP A 76 0.08 9.54 24.24
C ASP A 76 0.35 8.20 23.53
N PHE A 77 -0.34 7.14 23.97
CA PHE A 77 -0.32 5.85 23.28
C PHE A 77 -0.83 5.97 21.84
N ASN A 78 -2.02 6.54 21.65
CA ASN A 78 -2.61 6.69 20.31
C ASN A 78 -1.74 7.59 19.42
N GLN A 79 -1.21 8.70 19.93
CA GLN A 79 -0.30 9.57 19.19
C GLN A 79 0.98 8.86 18.75
N THR A 80 1.51 7.96 19.59
CA THR A 80 2.69 7.17 19.25
C THR A 80 2.38 6.20 18.11
N VAL A 81 1.24 5.50 18.17
CA VAL A 81 0.79 4.62 17.08
C VAL A 81 0.59 5.42 15.79
N ASP A 82 -0.13 6.54 15.86
CA ASP A 82 -0.39 7.40 14.71
C ASP A 82 0.92 7.86 14.06
N LYS A 83 1.87 8.31 14.88
CA LYS A 83 3.19 8.75 14.40
C LYS A 83 3.94 7.62 13.71
N LEU A 84 4.02 6.44 14.34
CA LEU A 84 4.78 5.32 13.78
C LEU A 84 4.15 4.77 12.50
N CYS A 85 2.81 4.75 12.40
CA CYS A 85 2.09 4.40 11.17
C CYS A 85 2.28 5.42 10.05
N ASN A 86 2.23 6.72 10.38
CA ASN A 86 2.34 7.80 9.37
C ASN A 86 3.78 8.06 8.92
N GLU A 87 4.77 7.70 9.75
CA GLU A 87 6.21 7.77 9.43
C GLU A 87 6.76 6.46 8.84
N HIS A 88 5.90 5.48 8.67
CA HIS A 88 6.23 4.20 8.07
C HIS A 88 7.30 3.39 8.82
N LYS A 89 7.18 3.39 10.15
CA LYS A 89 8.12 2.75 11.07
C LYS A 89 7.54 1.46 11.64
N TYR A 90 7.23 0.48 10.78
CA TYR A 90 6.55 -0.74 11.24
C TYR A 90 7.35 -1.64 12.17
N ILE A 91 8.68 -1.64 12.08
CA ILE A 91 9.52 -2.36 13.05
C ILE A 91 9.35 -1.74 14.46
N ASP A 92 9.37 -0.41 14.54
CA ASP A 92 9.18 0.31 15.79
C ASP A 92 7.74 0.18 16.29
N LEU A 93 6.75 0.24 15.40
CA LEU A 93 5.34 0.01 15.74
C LEU A 93 5.12 -1.39 16.29
N LEU A 94 5.68 -2.42 15.65
CA LEU A 94 5.58 -3.79 16.11
C LEU A 94 6.18 -3.95 17.51
N HIS A 95 7.39 -3.43 17.72
CA HIS A 95 8.04 -3.46 19.03
C HIS A 95 7.24 -2.69 20.09
N PHE A 96 6.66 -1.54 19.72
CA PHE A 96 5.80 -0.76 20.60
C PHE A 96 4.54 -1.54 20.99
N LEU A 97 3.78 -2.07 20.02
CA LEU A 97 2.53 -2.78 20.26
C LEU A 97 2.70 -4.08 21.06
N GLN A 98 3.83 -4.78 20.92
CA GLN A 98 4.10 -6.04 21.61
C GLN A 98 4.52 -5.88 23.08
N GLN A 99 4.65 -4.65 23.60
CA GLN A 99 4.95 -4.43 25.00
C GLN A 99 3.80 -4.95 25.88
N SER A 100 4.13 -5.85 26.82
CA SER A 100 3.17 -6.66 27.60
C SER A 100 2.15 -5.87 28.43
N GLN A 101 2.38 -4.56 28.63
CA GLN A 101 1.50 -3.69 29.40
C GLN A 101 0.25 -3.24 28.61
N ILE A 102 0.29 -3.28 27.28
CA ILE A 102 -0.70 -2.61 26.42
C ILE A 102 -2.03 -3.36 26.38
N THR A 103 -2.01 -4.69 26.31
CA THR A 103 -3.24 -5.49 26.19
C THR A 103 -4.09 -5.47 27.46
N ALA A 104 -3.50 -5.18 28.63
CA ALA A 104 -4.22 -5.09 29.89
C ALA A 104 -5.17 -3.89 29.96
N ASP A 105 -4.92 -2.84 29.16
CA ASP A 105 -5.69 -1.59 29.16
C ASP A 105 -6.79 -1.54 28.09
N LEU A 106 -6.87 -2.55 27.21
CA LEU A 106 -7.90 -2.69 26.18
C LEU A 106 -9.19 -3.24 26.80
N LYS A 107 -10.26 -2.45 26.80
CA LYS A 107 -11.49 -2.73 27.56
C LYS A 107 -12.72 -2.97 26.68
N THR A 108 -12.64 -2.69 25.39
CA THR A 108 -13.79 -2.76 24.47
C THR A 108 -13.44 -3.52 23.21
N ALA A 109 -14.47 -4.10 22.57
CA ALA A 109 -14.35 -4.80 21.28
C ALA A 109 -13.67 -3.91 20.21
N THR A 110 -14.04 -2.63 20.12
CA THR A 110 -13.44 -1.68 19.17
C THR A 110 -11.96 -1.44 19.46
N GLN A 111 -11.57 -1.32 20.73
CA GLN A 111 -10.16 -1.15 21.10
C GLN A 111 -9.31 -2.37 20.73
N LEU A 112 -9.84 -3.58 20.99
CA LEU A 112 -9.21 -4.84 20.60
C LEU A 112 -9.11 -4.98 19.08
N GLN A 113 -10.18 -4.67 18.34
CA GLN A 113 -10.21 -4.66 16.89
C GLN A 113 -9.11 -3.77 16.32
N ASN A 114 -9.03 -2.52 16.79
CA ASN A 114 -8.06 -1.55 16.30
C ASN A 114 -6.62 -2.01 16.63
N TYR A 115 -6.38 -2.45 17.86
CA TYR A 115 -5.09 -2.99 18.27
C TYR A 115 -4.62 -4.13 17.37
N TYR A 116 -5.46 -5.13 17.18
CA TYR A 116 -5.12 -6.30 16.39
C TYR A 116 -5.00 -5.99 14.89
N TYR A 117 -5.74 -5.00 14.40
CA TYR A 117 -5.57 -4.50 13.03
C TYR A 117 -4.18 -3.89 12.84
N TYR A 118 -3.78 -2.93 13.69
CA TYR A 118 -2.46 -2.30 13.59
C TYR A 118 -1.32 -3.30 13.83
N LEU A 119 -1.49 -4.23 14.77
CA LEU A 119 -0.51 -5.30 15.00
C LEU A 119 -0.36 -6.19 13.76
N GLY A 120 -1.48 -6.58 13.15
CA GLY A 120 -1.49 -7.38 11.92
C GLY A 120 -0.84 -6.67 10.74
N VAL A 121 -1.11 -5.38 10.57
CA VAL A 121 -0.46 -4.54 9.55
C VAL A 121 1.05 -4.46 9.80
N ALA A 122 1.49 -4.15 11.02
CA ALA A 122 2.91 -4.09 11.36
C ALA A 122 3.61 -5.44 11.10
N GLN A 123 3.00 -6.54 11.51
CA GLN A 123 3.51 -7.89 11.27
C GLN A 123 3.64 -8.20 9.78
N LEU A 124 2.61 -7.92 8.98
CA LEU A 124 2.61 -8.14 7.54
C LEU A 124 3.79 -7.43 6.88
N GLN A 125 4.03 -6.19 7.30
CA GLN A 125 5.02 -5.30 6.71
C GLN A 125 6.45 -5.62 7.17
N THR A 126 6.59 -6.23 8.34
CA THR A 126 7.83 -6.88 8.78
C THR A 126 7.99 -8.32 8.27
N HIS A 127 7.17 -8.74 7.29
CA HIS A 127 7.17 -10.07 6.67
C HIS A 127 6.82 -11.25 7.58
N ALA A 128 6.17 -11.01 8.73
CA ALA A 128 5.64 -12.05 9.62
C ALA A 128 4.19 -12.42 9.21
N MET A 129 4.03 -13.03 8.02
CA MET A 129 2.71 -13.23 7.39
C MET A 129 1.75 -14.12 8.20
N ASP A 130 2.24 -15.18 8.83
CA ASP A 130 1.39 -16.09 9.62
C ASP A 130 0.87 -15.38 10.89
N ASP A 131 1.74 -14.62 11.55
CA ASP A 131 1.37 -13.81 12.71
C ASP A 131 0.38 -12.70 12.31
N ALA A 132 0.63 -12.04 11.18
CA ALA A 132 -0.25 -11.03 10.61
C ALA A 132 -1.66 -11.59 10.36
N LEU A 133 -1.74 -12.77 9.75
CA LEU A 133 -3.02 -13.44 9.49
C LEU A 133 -3.75 -13.77 10.80
N GLN A 134 -3.02 -14.20 11.84
CA GLN A 134 -3.61 -14.45 13.15
C GLN A 134 -4.14 -13.16 13.78
N SER A 135 -3.35 -12.09 13.81
CA SER A 135 -3.75 -10.80 14.38
C SER A 135 -4.94 -10.20 13.62
N LEU A 136 -4.93 -10.22 12.29
CA LEU A 136 -6.06 -9.74 11.49
C LEU A 136 -7.34 -10.57 11.69
N ARG A 137 -7.23 -11.86 11.98
CA ARG A 137 -8.40 -12.67 12.40
C ARG A 137 -8.89 -12.28 13.78
N MET A 138 -7.98 -11.96 14.70
CA MET A 138 -8.34 -11.46 16.04
C MET A 138 -9.04 -10.11 15.98
N SER A 139 -8.68 -9.22 15.05
CA SER A 139 -9.40 -7.95 14.88
C SER A 139 -10.85 -8.15 14.43
N LEU A 140 -11.14 -9.27 13.78
CA LEU A 140 -12.47 -9.65 13.30
C LEU A 140 -13.25 -10.54 14.30
N ALA A 141 -12.75 -10.76 15.52
CA ALA A 141 -13.34 -11.73 16.44
C ALA A 141 -14.70 -11.30 17.03
N GLU A 142 -14.90 -10.00 17.28
CA GLU A 142 -16.08 -9.46 17.96
C GLU A 142 -16.88 -8.46 17.08
N ILE A 143 -16.76 -8.56 15.76
CA ILE A 143 -17.40 -7.62 14.83
C ILE A 143 -18.89 -7.93 14.60
N ASN A 144 -19.63 -6.91 14.16
CA ASN A 144 -20.99 -7.10 13.67
C ASN A 144 -20.97 -7.44 12.16
N HIS A 145 -21.07 -8.73 11.81
CA HIS A 145 -21.05 -9.16 10.41
C HIS A 145 -22.21 -8.65 9.54
N LEU A 146 -23.28 -8.08 10.13
CA LEU A 146 -24.36 -7.46 9.37
C LEU A 146 -24.05 -5.99 9.02
N HIS A 147 -23.26 -5.31 9.87
CA HIS A 147 -22.93 -3.89 9.75
C HIS A 147 -21.42 -3.72 9.96
N LEU A 148 -20.65 -3.98 8.91
CA LEU A 148 -19.19 -3.86 8.93
C LEU A 148 -18.78 -2.39 8.95
N ASP A 149 -17.96 -2.01 9.93
CA ASP A 149 -17.19 -0.77 9.92
C ASP A 149 -16.00 -0.86 8.94
N THR A 150 -15.36 0.27 8.67
CA THR A 150 -14.26 0.33 7.71
C THR A 150 -13.05 -0.50 8.14
N ILE A 151 -12.74 -0.56 9.44
CA ILE A 151 -11.61 -1.36 9.95
C ILE A 151 -11.83 -2.85 9.69
N SER A 152 -13.05 -3.36 9.89
CA SER A 152 -13.38 -4.75 9.54
C SER A 152 -13.17 -5.02 8.06
N ARG A 153 -13.56 -4.08 7.19
CA ARG A 153 -13.39 -4.20 5.73
C ARG A 153 -11.92 -4.16 5.33
N LEU A 154 -11.15 -3.27 5.93
CA LEU A 154 -9.69 -3.19 5.75
C LEU A 154 -9.00 -4.47 6.23
N ALA A 155 -9.42 -5.05 7.36
CA ALA A 155 -8.89 -6.29 7.88
C ALA A 155 -9.19 -7.47 6.93
N TYR A 156 -10.41 -7.58 6.41
CA TYR A 156 -10.73 -8.57 5.37
C TYR A 156 -9.84 -8.39 4.13
N LEU A 157 -9.65 -7.17 3.63
CA LEU A 157 -8.79 -6.93 2.47
C LEU A 157 -7.31 -7.24 2.75
N ALA A 158 -6.81 -6.94 3.94
CA ALA A 158 -5.44 -7.32 4.34
C ALA A 158 -5.26 -8.85 4.35
N ILE A 159 -6.26 -9.59 4.86
CA ILE A 159 -6.29 -11.06 4.78
C ILE A 159 -6.35 -11.52 3.32
N GLY A 160 -7.18 -10.89 2.50
CA GLY A 160 -7.28 -11.18 1.07
C GLY A 160 -5.96 -11.00 0.32
N TYR A 161 -5.23 -9.93 0.66
CA TYR A 161 -3.91 -9.65 0.12
C TYR A 161 -2.87 -10.72 0.51
N ILE A 162 -2.83 -11.12 1.78
CA ILE A 162 -1.96 -12.23 2.23
C ILE A 162 -2.26 -13.50 1.44
N ASN A 163 -3.54 -13.84 1.25
CA ASN A 163 -3.93 -15.02 0.48
C ASN A 163 -3.54 -14.91 -1.00
N ALA A 164 -3.60 -13.72 -1.59
CA ALA A 164 -3.15 -13.50 -2.97
C ALA A 164 -1.63 -13.71 -3.11
N LEU A 165 -0.83 -13.21 -2.18
CA LEU A 165 0.62 -13.46 -2.14
C LEU A 165 0.94 -14.96 -2.00
N GLN A 166 0.09 -15.71 -1.29
CA GLN A 166 0.21 -17.16 -1.13
C GLN A 166 -0.39 -17.95 -2.32
N ASN A 167 -0.81 -17.28 -3.40
CA ASN A 167 -1.48 -17.87 -4.57
C ASN A 167 -2.81 -18.59 -4.24
N ASN A 168 -3.43 -18.27 -3.11
CA ASN A 168 -4.73 -18.81 -2.73
C ASN A 168 -5.87 -17.91 -3.26
N ARG A 169 -6.12 -18.01 -4.57
CA ARG A 169 -7.09 -17.17 -5.28
C ARG A 169 -8.49 -17.21 -4.66
N THR A 170 -8.99 -18.39 -4.31
CA THR A 170 -10.34 -18.54 -3.75
C THR A 170 -10.47 -17.76 -2.45
N ALA A 171 -9.55 -17.98 -1.50
CA ALA A 171 -9.61 -17.27 -0.22
C ALA A 171 -9.38 -15.76 -0.37
N ALA A 172 -8.55 -15.33 -1.33
CA ALA A 172 -8.36 -13.91 -1.61
C ALA A 172 -9.66 -13.23 -2.08
N VAL A 173 -10.37 -13.86 -3.02
CA VAL A 173 -11.64 -13.35 -3.55
C VAL A 173 -12.74 -13.40 -2.50
N ASP A 174 -12.85 -14.49 -1.73
CA ASP A 174 -13.84 -14.61 -0.63
C ASP A 174 -13.69 -13.46 0.38
N ASN A 175 -12.46 -13.02 0.66
CA ASN A 175 -12.21 -11.89 1.56
C ASN A 175 -12.57 -10.53 0.94
N ILE A 176 -12.43 -10.35 -0.37
CA ILE A 176 -12.95 -9.16 -1.06
C ILE A 176 -14.47 -9.12 -0.94
N ASP A 177 -15.15 -10.24 -1.20
CA ASP A 177 -16.62 -10.33 -1.09
C ASP A 177 -17.10 -10.04 0.33
N LEU A 178 -16.38 -10.53 1.35
CA LEU A 178 -16.65 -10.19 2.75
C LEU A 178 -16.44 -8.70 3.02
N ALA A 179 -15.36 -8.10 2.52
CA ALA A 179 -15.07 -6.68 2.69
C ALA A 179 -16.11 -5.77 2.03
N PHE A 180 -16.72 -6.18 0.92
CA PHE A 180 -17.76 -5.42 0.21
C PHE A 180 -19.20 -5.89 0.51
N ARG A 181 -19.38 -6.79 1.48
CA ARG A 181 -20.71 -7.23 1.91
C ARG A 181 -21.54 -6.03 2.41
N ASN A 182 -22.78 -5.94 1.94
CA ASN A 182 -23.72 -4.86 2.26
C ASN A 182 -23.16 -3.44 2.03
N TRP A 183 -22.30 -3.25 1.01
CA TRP A 183 -21.62 -1.97 0.72
C TRP A 183 -22.50 -0.88 0.07
N ASN A 184 -23.77 -0.77 0.48
CA ASN A 184 -24.71 0.21 -0.07
C ASN A 184 -25.29 1.15 0.99
N ASP A 185 -25.07 0.85 2.29
CA ASP A 185 -25.58 1.62 3.42
C ASP A 185 -24.39 2.00 4.33
N TYR A 186 -23.68 3.07 3.96
CA TYR A 186 -22.52 3.58 4.69
C TYR A 186 -22.63 5.10 4.89
N SER A 187 -22.12 5.58 6.03
CA SER A 187 -21.71 6.97 6.17
C SER A 187 -20.30 7.09 5.58
N TYR A 188 -20.10 8.06 4.69
CA TYR A 188 -18.79 8.27 4.10
C TYR A 188 -17.74 8.58 5.17
N GLU A 189 -16.59 7.94 5.06
CA GLU A 189 -15.34 8.38 5.69
C GLU A 189 -14.18 8.16 4.73
N GLU A 190 -13.16 9.01 4.80
CA GLU A 190 -12.11 9.08 3.78
C GLU A 190 -11.27 7.78 3.65
N ASN A 191 -11.10 7.02 4.73
CA ASN A 191 -10.44 5.71 4.71
C ASN A 191 -11.15 4.68 3.82
N GLN A 192 -12.43 4.86 3.51
CA GLN A 192 -13.17 3.94 2.64
C GLN A 192 -12.64 3.97 1.20
N ASN A 193 -11.98 5.04 0.80
CA ASN A 193 -11.31 5.15 -0.50
C ASN A 193 -10.26 4.03 -0.70
N ILE A 194 -9.60 3.61 0.39
CA ILE A 194 -8.57 2.55 0.40
C ILE A 194 -9.14 1.20 -0.03
N LEU A 195 -10.42 0.92 0.26
CA LEU A 195 -11.04 -0.38 0.03
C LEU A 195 -10.98 -0.77 -1.46
N TYR A 196 -11.27 0.19 -2.34
CA TYR A 196 -11.25 -0.01 -3.78
C TYR A 196 -9.83 -0.24 -4.31
N TYR A 197 -8.86 0.54 -3.83
CA TYR A 197 -7.45 0.35 -4.18
C TYR A 197 -6.94 -1.03 -3.75
N LEU A 198 -7.23 -1.44 -2.51
CA LEU A 198 -6.80 -2.73 -1.98
C LEU A 198 -7.43 -3.91 -2.74
N ALA A 199 -8.73 -3.84 -3.05
CA ALA A 199 -9.36 -4.87 -3.88
C ALA A 199 -8.73 -4.95 -5.28
N ALA A 200 -8.47 -3.80 -5.90
CA ALA A 200 -7.79 -3.75 -7.18
C ALA A 200 -6.37 -4.34 -7.10
N LEU A 201 -5.61 -4.02 -6.04
CA LEU A 201 -4.27 -4.55 -5.80
C LEU A 201 -4.29 -6.08 -5.62
N ILE A 202 -5.26 -6.62 -4.88
CA ILE A 202 -5.44 -8.06 -4.72
C ILE A 202 -5.68 -8.73 -6.09
N TYR A 203 -6.60 -8.21 -6.90
CA TYR A 203 -6.83 -8.74 -8.24
C TYR A 203 -5.61 -8.59 -9.16
N PHE A 204 -4.85 -7.50 -9.05
CA PHE A 204 -3.59 -7.33 -9.76
C PHE A 204 -2.60 -8.44 -9.41
N LYS A 205 -2.40 -8.74 -8.11
CA LYS A 205 -1.53 -9.83 -7.65
C LYS A 205 -1.99 -11.21 -8.09
N LEU A 206 -3.29 -11.38 -8.32
CA LEU A 206 -3.90 -12.60 -8.87
C LEU A 206 -3.82 -12.66 -10.42
N ASN A 207 -3.20 -11.67 -11.07
CA ASN A 207 -3.16 -11.48 -12.53
C ASN A 207 -4.57 -11.33 -13.17
N ASP A 208 -5.55 -10.89 -12.40
CA ASP A 208 -6.92 -10.62 -12.84
C ASP A 208 -7.08 -9.12 -13.16
N TYR A 209 -6.46 -8.71 -14.26
CA TYR A 209 -6.36 -7.29 -14.64
C TYR A 209 -7.71 -6.66 -14.98
N GLN A 210 -8.68 -7.47 -15.42
CA GLN A 210 -10.03 -7.01 -15.70
C GLN A 210 -10.73 -6.56 -14.41
N ASN A 211 -10.77 -7.42 -13.38
CA ASN A 211 -11.37 -7.05 -12.10
C ASN A 211 -10.58 -5.96 -11.39
N SER A 212 -9.25 -5.99 -11.48
CA SER A 212 -8.40 -4.92 -10.94
C SER A 212 -8.75 -3.55 -11.52
N THR A 213 -8.90 -3.46 -12.85
CA THR A 213 -9.32 -2.23 -13.53
C THR A 213 -10.72 -1.79 -13.13
N ALA A 214 -11.67 -2.71 -13.01
CA ALA A 214 -13.04 -2.41 -12.61
C ALA A 214 -13.09 -1.75 -11.22
N TYR A 215 -12.39 -2.33 -10.23
CA TYR A 215 -12.32 -1.77 -8.88
C TYR A 215 -11.64 -0.39 -8.84
N LEU A 216 -10.63 -0.12 -9.67
CA LEU A 216 -10.01 1.21 -9.77
C LEU A 216 -10.96 2.25 -10.36
N VAL A 217 -11.68 1.91 -11.41
CA VAL A 217 -12.66 2.81 -12.03
C VAL A 217 -13.77 3.14 -11.03
N ASP A 218 -14.30 2.13 -10.35
CA ASP A 218 -15.30 2.31 -9.30
C ASP A 218 -14.75 3.14 -8.13
N GLY A 219 -13.50 2.89 -7.72
CA GLY A 219 -12.80 3.63 -6.66
C GLY A 219 -12.60 5.11 -6.99
N ILE A 220 -12.11 5.42 -8.20
CA ILE A 220 -11.96 6.82 -8.66
C ILE A 220 -13.32 7.52 -8.69
N GLY A 221 -14.36 6.85 -9.17
CA GLY A 221 -15.72 7.38 -9.15
C GLY A 221 -16.24 7.61 -7.73
N PHE A 222 -15.96 6.68 -6.81
CA PHE A 222 -16.31 6.79 -5.39
C PHE A 222 -15.61 7.96 -4.70
N ILE A 223 -14.30 8.11 -4.92
CA ILE A 223 -13.49 9.21 -4.35
C ILE A 223 -14.02 10.56 -4.85
N ALA A 224 -14.20 10.69 -6.17
CA ALA A 224 -14.69 11.92 -6.80
C ALA A 224 -16.12 12.29 -6.35
N LYS A 225 -17.01 11.30 -6.18
CA LYS A 225 -18.39 11.53 -5.72
C LYS A 225 -18.45 12.15 -4.31
N HIS A 226 -17.43 11.91 -3.49
CA HIS A 226 -17.36 12.39 -2.11
C HIS A 226 -16.40 13.58 -1.94
N ASP A 227 -16.02 14.24 -3.04
CA ASP A 227 -15.13 15.42 -3.05
C ASP A 227 -13.79 15.20 -2.33
N SER A 228 -13.32 13.95 -2.22
CA SER A 228 -12.02 13.61 -1.67
C SER A 228 -10.97 13.51 -2.79
N HIS A 229 -9.72 13.76 -2.43
CA HIS A 229 -8.57 13.51 -3.30
C HIS A 229 -7.72 12.33 -2.81
N TYR A 230 -7.95 11.87 -1.59
CA TYR A 230 -7.19 10.81 -0.97
C TYR A 230 -7.35 9.49 -1.75
N MET A 231 -6.24 8.82 -2.05
CA MET A 231 -6.11 7.62 -2.90
C MET A 231 -6.17 7.83 -4.41
N LEU A 232 -6.35 9.04 -4.94
CA LEU A 232 -6.42 9.23 -6.39
C LEU A 232 -5.09 8.95 -7.08
N ALA A 233 -3.99 9.48 -6.54
CA ALA A 233 -2.68 9.30 -7.13
C ALA A 233 -2.27 7.82 -7.07
N ASN A 234 -2.58 7.13 -5.98
CA ASN A 234 -2.39 5.68 -5.84
C ASN A 234 -3.24 4.85 -6.81
N CYS A 235 -4.52 5.21 -6.99
CA CYS A 235 -5.37 4.57 -8.00
C CYS A 235 -4.79 4.73 -9.41
N TYR A 236 -4.38 5.95 -9.79
CA TYR A 236 -3.81 6.20 -11.11
C TYR A 236 -2.43 5.55 -11.31
N PHE A 237 -1.65 5.39 -10.25
CA PHE A 237 -0.40 4.64 -10.30
C PHE A 237 -0.65 3.16 -10.63
N LEU A 238 -1.60 2.50 -9.95
CA LEU A 238 -1.96 1.12 -10.26
C LEU A 238 -2.60 0.98 -11.65
N MET A 239 -3.37 1.97 -12.10
CA MET A 239 -3.88 2.01 -13.48
C MET A 239 -2.74 2.04 -14.52
N ALA A 240 -1.68 2.83 -14.27
CA ALA A 240 -0.53 2.87 -15.17
C ALA A 240 0.18 1.49 -15.24
N ARG A 241 0.28 0.78 -14.11
CA ARG A 241 0.80 -0.60 -14.09
C ARG A 241 -0.06 -1.57 -14.88
N LEU A 242 -1.39 -1.51 -14.73
CA LEU A 242 -2.32 -2.34 -15.51
C LEU A 242 -2.20 -2.07 -17.02
N ALA A 243 -2.13 -0.81 -17.42
CA ALA A 243 -1.95 -0.44 -18.84
C ALA A 243 -0.58 -0.89 -19.38
N GLN A 244 0.46 -0.91 -18.53
CA GLN A 244 1.77 -1.47 -18.89
C GLN A 244 1.68 -2.99 -19.16
N GLU A 245 1.02 -3.75 -18.28
CA GLU A 245 0.80 -5.19 -18.46
C GLU A 245 -0.05 -5.51 -19.69
N ALA A 246 -1.00 -4.63 -20.04
CA ALA A 246 -1.85 -4.76 -21.22
C ALA A 246 -1.20 -4.24 -22.52
N HIS A 247 0.02 -3.71 -22.47
CA HIS A 247 0.72 -3.07 -23.60
C HIS A 247 -0.06 -1.90 -24.24
N GLN A 248 -0.82 -1.15 -23.44
CA GLN A 248 -1.60 0.02 -23.85
C GLN A 248 -0.82 1.31 -23.52
N ASP A 249 0.13 1.66 -24.38
CA ASP A 249 1.06 2.78 -24.11
C ASP A 249 0.37 4.14 -23.90
N ASP A 250 -0.70 4.43 -24.66
CA ASP A 250 -1.44 5.69 -24.54
C ASP A 250 -2.16 5.81 -23.19
N GLU A 251 -2.81 4.73 -22.75
CA GLU A 251 -3.52 4.67 -21.46
C GLU A 251 -2.53 4.74 -20.30
N ARG A 252 -1.36 4.08 -20.42
CA ARG A 252 -0.28 4.17 -19.43
C ARG A 252 0.22 5.60 -19.26
N LEU A 253 0.49 6.30 -20.37
CA LEU A 253 0.97 7.69 -20.33
C LEU A 253 -0.06 8.64 -19.71
N GLU A 254 -1.34 8.45 -20.03
CA GLU A 254 -2.41 9.24 -19.43
C GLU A 254 -2.55 8.98 -17.93
N ALA A 255 -2.52 7.72 -17.50
CA ALA A 255 -2.57 7.37 -16.08
C ALA A 255 -1.37 7.96 -15.30
N HIS A 256 -0.16 7.93 -15.87
CA HIS A 256 1.00 8.58 -15.26
C HIS A 256 0.84 10.09 -15.13
N ARG A 257 0.35 10.79 -16.17
CA ARG A 257 0.10 12.24 -16.10
C ARG A 257 -0.87 12.59 -14.97
N ARG A 258 -1.93 11.81 -14.79
CA ARG A 258 -2.89 12.03 -13.72
C ARG A 258 -2.28 11.75 -12.35
N LYS A 259 -1.54 10.65 -12.21
CA LYS A 259 -0.78 10.36 -10.99
C LYS A 259 0.13 11.52 -10.60
N ASP A 260 0.96 12.01 -11.53
CA ASP A 260 1.88 13.12 -11.29
C ASP A 260 1.12 14.39 -10.85
N LEU A 261 0.00 14.71 -11.52
CA LEU A 261 -0.85 15.84 -11.17
C LEU A 261 -1.42 15.73 -9.74
N PHE A 262 -1.96 14.58 -9.36
CA PHE A 262 -2.56 14.41 -8.03
C PHE A 262 -1.51 14.41 -6.92
N THR A 263 -0.35 13.79 -7.15
CA THR A 263 0.78 13.89 -6.21
C THR A 263 1.26 15.34 -6.04
N GLU A 264 1.39 16.11 -7.12
CA GLU A 264 1.82 17.52 -7.04
C GLU A 264 0.81 18.40 -6.29
N LEU A 265 -0.49 18.21 -6.54
CA LEU A 265 -1.53 19.06 -5.96
C LEU A 265 -1.84 18.76 -4.49
N TYR A 266 -1.71 17.50 -4.09
CA TYR A 266 -2.21 17.02 -2.80
C TYR A 266 -1.17 16.35 -1.91
N ASP A 267 0.11 16.36 -2.33
CA ASP A 267 1.23 15.73 -1.59
C ASP A 267 0.96 14.25 -1.26
N GLU A 268 0.22 13.56 -2.14
CA GLU A 268 -0.18 12.17 -1.94
C GLU A 268 1.01 11.23 -2.17
N GLN A 269 1.37 10.46 -1.14
CA GLN A 269 2.41 9.43 -1.22
C GLN A 269 1.94 8.25 -2.09
N ILE A 270 2.77 7.83 -3.04
CA ILE A 270 2.48 6.72 -3.95
C ILE A 270 3.00 5.40 -3.39
N PHE A 271 2.21 4.33 -3.46
CA PHE A 271 2.56 2.98 -3.05
C PHE A 271 3.14 2.18 -4.22
N GLU A 272 4.42 1.77 -4.13
CA GLU A 272 5.20 1.31 -5.28
C GLU A 272 5.47 -0.21 -5.37
N ASP A 273 5.26 -1.02 -4.32
CA ASP A 273 5.56 -2.46 -4.38
C ASP A 273 4.46 -3.28 -5.05
N PHE A 274 4.88 -3.93 -6.15
CA PHE A 274 4.22 -5.05 -6.79
C PHE A 274 5.20 -6.21 -6.95
#